data_AF-A0A2M7VEQ5-F1
#
_entry.id   AF-A0A2M7VEQ5-F1
#
_cell.length_a   1.000
_cell.length_b   1.000
_cell.length_c   1.000
_cell.angle_alpha   90.00
_cell.angle_beta   90.00
_cell.angle_gamma   90.00
#
_symmetry.space_group_name_H-M   'P 1'
#
loop_
_entity.id
_entity.type
_entity.pdbx_description
1 polymer ?
#
loop_
_entity_poly.entity_id
_entity_poly.type
_entity_poly.pdbx_seq_one_letter_code
_entity_poly.pdbx_strand_id
1 'polypeptide(L)'
;MKRIISYFNDSITSQMLDTIGVEVETQFLDENNDPISVHTSQQMFAHLVGNGWQVVHRQGSLIPDERDAIWLELDGRTALAPLARIASVQFTISVSPNNAINILNKLSSCLDIFLQDYPQDQVWKRYIRDSAAKYRSDRYGGPLAFSSLGDYCCSLIQHDVVQGSHLVPFAKVSHIDIPLYLRSIWWYFRLKRYGNSLCIEVRPMARKEDKEILRQLKMVLDIIGT
;
A
#
# COMPACT_ATOMS: atom_id res chain seq x y z
N MET A 1 -0.06 -0.48 -21.14
CA MET A 1 0.74 -1.72 -21.11
C MET A 1 2.24 -1.48 -21.16
N LYS A 2 2.84 -1.05 -22.29
CA LYS A 2 4.31 -0.89 -22.44
C LYS A 2 4.99 -0.14 -21.27
N ARG A 3 4.40 0.96 -20.82
CA ARG A 3 4.91 1.78 -19.70
C ARG A 3 5.02 1.02 -18.37
N ILE A 4 4.04 0.18 -18.05
CA ILE A 4 4.03 -0.62 -16.80
C ILE A 4 5.08 -1.73 -16.88
N ILE A 5 5.18 -2.39 -18.04
CA ILE A 5 6.20 -3.42 -18.28
C ILE A 5 7.61 -2.81 -18.15
N SER A 6 7.86 -1.70 -18.82
CA SER A 6 9.13 -0.95 -18.71
C SER A 6 9.45 -0.58 -17.27
N TYR A 7 8.48 -0.14 -16.48
CA TYR A 7 8.71 0.22 -15.07
C TYR A 7 9.27 -0.93 -14.23
N PHE A 8 8.78 -2.16 -14.47
CA PHE A 8 9.19 -3.36 -13.73
C PHE A 8 10.36 -4.14 -14.36
N ASN A 9 10.77 -3.80 -15.59
CA ASN A 9 11.88 -4.47 -16.28
C ASN A 9 13.11 -3.58 -16.45
N ASP A 10 12.91 -2.32 -16.84
CA ASP A 10 13.99 -1.48 -17.33
C ASP A 10 14.88 -1.01 -16.17
N SER A 11 16.19 -1.26 -16.31
CA SER A 11 17.22 -0.89 -15.33
C SER A 11 17.04 -1.52 -13.94
N ILE A 12 16.33 -2.64 -13.85
CA ILE A 12 16.25 -3.42 -12.61
C ILE A 12 17.49 -4.29 -12.47
N THR A 13 18.13 -4.22 -11.31
CA THR A 13 19.28 -5.06 -10.97
C THR A 13 18.82 -6.40 -10.38
N SER A 14 19.61 -7.45 -10.61
CA SER A 14 19.39 -8.75 -9.96
C SER A 14 19.82 -8.77 -8.49
N GLN A 15 20.61 -7.78 -8.06
CA GLN A 15 21.07 -7.66 -6.68
C GLN A 15 19.90 -7.26 -5.76
N MET A 16 19.67 -8.09 -4.75
CA MET A 16 18.75 -7.80 -3.66
C MET A 16 19.37 -6.76 -2.71
N LEU A 17 18.54 -5.97 -2.06
CA LEU A 17 18.96 -5.04 -1.01
C LEU A 17 19.25 -5.85 0.25
N ASP A 18 20.28 -5.43 1.00
CA ASP A 18 20.60 -6.00 2.32
C ASP A 18 19.67 -5.50 3.43
N THR A 19 18.63 -4.74 3.06
CA THR A 19 17.72 -4.05 3.97
C THR A 19 16.27 -4.41 3.67
N ILE A 20 15.45 -4.46 4.72
CA ILE A 20 14.00 -4.69 4.62
C ILE A 20 13.29 -3.39 4.99
N GLY A 21 12.37 -2.95 4.14
CA GLY A 21 11.50 -1.82 4.44
C GLY A 21 10.37 -2.26 5.36
N VAL A 22 10.07 -1.47 6.38
CA VAL A 22 8.92 -1.67 7.27
C VAL A 22 8.11 -0.38 7.32
N GLU A 23 6.82 -0.48 7.04
CA GLU A 23 5.85 0.60 7.25
C GLU A 23 4.90 0.16 8.38
N VAL A 24 4.68 1.04 9.37
CA VAL A 24 3.83 0.77 10.53
C VAL A 24 2.79 1.87 10.65
N GLU A 25 1.52 1.48 10.61
CA GLU A 25 0.39 2.35 10.89
C GLU A 25 -0.14 2.05 12.29
N THR A 26 -0.32 3.09 13.10
CA THR A 26 -0.77 2.96 14.49
C THR A 26 -1.82 4.01 14.83
N GLN A 27 -2.65 3.68 15.82
CA GLN A 27 -3.66 4.59 16.35
C GLN A 27 -3.00 5.48 17.42
N PHE A 28 -3.19 6.79 17.27
CA PHE A 28 -2.83 7.74 18.32
C PHE A 28 -4.09 8.08 19.11
N LEU A 29 -4.11 7.64 20.36
CA LEU A 29 -5.19 7.87 21.31
C LEU A 29 -4.69 8.74 22.47
N ASP A 30 -5.59 9.50 23.07
CA ASP A 30 -5.33 10.22 24.31
C ASP A 30 -5.49 9.31 25.54
N GLU A 31 -5.36 9.90 26.74
CA GLU A 31 -5.48 9.22 28.03
C GLU A 31 -6.86 8.59 28.30
N ASN A 32 -7.90 9.02 27.58
CA ASN A 32 -9.26 8.48 27.67
C ASN A 32 -9.54 7.40 26.60
N ASN A 33 -8.53 7.04 25.79
CA ASN A 33 -8.65 6.20 24.59
C ASN A 33 -9.44 6.84 23.44
N ASP A 34 -9.58 8.17 23.42
CA ASP A 34 -10.19 8.88 22.31
C ASP A 34 -9.13 9.20 21.22
N PRO A 35 -9.49 9.21 19.92
CA PRO A 35 -8.56 9.61 18.87
C PRO A 35 -8.04 11.04 19.10
N ILE A 36 -6.72 11.24 18.95
CA ILE A 36 -6.13 12.57 19.12
C ILE A 36 -6.73 13.59 18.13
N SER A 37 -6.83 14.85 18.57
CA SER A 37 -7.32 15.93 17.73
C SER A 37 -6.33 16.28 16.61
N VAL A 38 -6.83 16.94 15.56
CA VAL A 38 -5.97 17.54 14.51
C VAL A 38 -4.98 18.53 15.12
N HIS A 39 -5.39 19.31 16.13
CA HIS A 39 -4.49 20.25 16.80
C HIS A 39 -3.33 19.52 17.47
N THR A 40 -3.62 18.45 18.21
CA THR A 40 -2.62 17.60 18.88
C THR A 40 -1.66 17.00 17.85
N SER A 41 -2.16 16.45 16.73
CA SER A 41 -1.27 15.89 15.70
C SER A 41 -0.37 16.95 15.05
N GLN A 42 -0.87 18.16 14.83
CA GLN A 42 -0.02 19.25 14.32
C GLN A 42 1.05 19.68 15.33
N GLN A 43 0.76 19.66 16.63
CA GLN A 43 1.77 19.92 17.66
C GLN A 43 2.85 18.84 17.68
N MET A 44 2.48 17.57 17.51
CA MET A 44 3.44 16.47 17.36
C MET A 44 4.36 16.68 16.15
N PHE A 45 3.80 17.04 14.99
CA PHE A 45 4.62 17.34 13.81
C PHE A 45 5.51 18.57 14.01
N ALA A 46 5.02 19.63 14.65
CA ALA A 46 5.83 20.79 14.96
C ALA A 46 7.00 20.44 15.88
N HIS A 47 6.80 19.54 16.85
CA HIS A 47 7.86 19.02 17.70
C HIS A 47 8.90 18.24 16.90
N LEU A 48 8.49 17.35 15.99
CA LEU A 48 9.42 16.62 15.12
C LEU A 48 10.25 17.58 14.26
N VAL A 49 9.62 18.62 13.69
CA VAL A 49 10.32 19.65 12.93
C VAL A 49 11.34 20.40 13.79
N GLY A 50 10.98 20.73 15.03
CA GLY A 50 11.91 21.31 16.01
C GLY A 50 13.11 20.41 16.33
N ASN A 51 12.97 19.10 16.11
CA ASN A 51 14.04 18.10 16.28
C ASN A 51 14.72 17.73 14.95
N GLY A 52 14.70 18.61 13.96
CA GLY A 52 15.47 18.47 12.71
C GLY A 52 14.76 17.71 11.59
N TRP A 53 13.50 17.31 11.77
CA TRP A 53 12.71 16.77 10.66
C TRP A 53 12.31 17.88 9.69
N GLN A 54 12.23 17.53 8.41
CA GLN A 54 11.81 18.46 7.36
C GLN A 54 10.38 18.13 6.90
N VAL A 55 9.59 19.18 6.68
CA VAL A 55 8.25 19.02 6.12
C VAL A 55 8.35 18.90 4.61
N VAL A 56 7.93 17.76 4.07
CA VAL A 56 7.99 17.48 2.63
C VAL A 56 6.84 18.15 1.87
N HIS A 57 5.66 18.31 2.49
CA HIS A 57 4.49 18.94 1.87
C HIS A 57 3.62 19.67 2.92
N ARG A 58 2.93 20.75 2.51
CA ARG A 58 1.95 21.48 3.34
C ARG A 58 0.77 21.93 2.50
N GLN A 59 -0.44 21.84 3.06
CA GLN A 59 -1.64 22.49 2.52
C GLN A 59 -2.20 23.45 3.58
N GLY A 60 -1.91 24.73 3.42
CA GLY A 60 -2.20 25.74 4.46
C GLY A 60 -1.42 25.45 5.75
N SER A 61 -2.13 25.34 6.89
CA SER A 61 -1.54 24.99 8.20
C SER A 61 -1.51 23.49 8.49
N LEU A 62 -2.07 22.67 7.60
CA LEU A 62 -2.08 21.22 7.72
C LEU A 62 -0.90 20.64 6.95
N ILE A 63 -0.39 19.53 7.46
CA ILE A 63 0.47 18.61 6.70
C ILE A 63 -0.43 17.43 6.28
N PRO A 64 -1.32 17.55 5.27
CA PRO A 64 -2.04 16.40 4.74
C PRO A 64 -1.20 15.66 3.70
N ASP A 65 -1.55 14.40 3.46
CA ASP A 65 -1.24 13.75 2.20
C ASP A 65 -2.24 14.25 1.14
N GLU A 66 -1.76 14.86 0.06
CA GLU A 66 -2.56 15.37 -1.08
C GLU A 66 -3.54 14.31 -1.62
N ARG A 67 -3.17 13.02 -1.49
CA ARG A 67 -3.99 11.88 -1.87
C ARG A 67 -5.25 11.74 -1.01
N ASP A 68 -5.16 12.00 0.30
CA ASP A 68 -6.28 11.82 1.21
C ASP A 68 -7.36 12.88 0.94
N ALA A 69 -6.95 14.07 0.48
CA ALA A 69 -7.89 15.11 0.02
C ALA A 69 -8.67 14.64 -1.21
N ILE A 70 -8.01 13.99 -2.18
CA ILE A 70 -8.66 13.41 -3.36
C ILE A 70 -9.71 12.36 -2.97
N TRP A 71 -9.38 11.44 -2.06
CA TRP A 71 -10.34 10.42 -1.62
C TRP A 71 -11.47 11.01 -0.79
N LEU A 72 -11.20 12.04 0.02
CA LEU A 72 -12.24 12.76 0.74
C LEU A 72 -13.21 13.45 -0.21
N GLU A 73 -12.72 14.05 -1.30
CA GLU A 73 -13.57 14.63 -2.34
C GLU A 73 -14.40 13.56 -3.06
N LEU A 74 -13.79 12.40 -3.33
CA LEU A 74 -14.40 11.32 -4.09
C LEU A 74 -15.49 10.57 -3.29
N ASP A 75 -15.14 10.06 -2.11
CA ASP A 75 -15.98 9.14 -1.33
C ASP A 75 -16.58 9.79 -0.07
N GLY A 76 -16.08 10.95 0.32
CA GLY A 76 -16.54 11.65 1.51
C GLY A 76 -16.00 11.04 2.82
N ARG A 77 -16.12 11.83 3.90
CA ARG A 77 -15.62 11.46 5.23
C ARG A 77 -16.26 10.18 5.77
N THR A 78 -17.56 9.98 5.54
CA THR A 78 -18.30 8.82 6.08
C THR A 78 -17.78 7.50 5.53
N ALA A 79 -17.47 7.44 4.23
CA ALA A 79 -16.95 6.23 3.59
C ALA A 79 -15.52 5.90 4.05
N LEU A 80 -14.70 6.92 4.33
CA LEU A 80 -13.31 6.77 4.76
C LEU A 80 -13.14 6.55 6.26
N ALA A 81 -14.13 6.91 7.08
CA ALA A 81 -14.03 6.83 8.54
C ALA A 81 -13.65 5.43 9.08
N PRO A 82 -14.13 4.31 8.51
CA PRO A 82 -13.67 2.98 8.91
C PRO A 82 -12.20 2.73 8.56
N LEU A 83 -11.72 3.23 7.42
CA LEU A 83 -10.32 3.07 6.99
C LEU A 83 -9.36 3.87 7.88
N ALA A 84 -9.78 5.04 8.36
CA ALA A 84 -8.99 5.86 9.28
C ALA A 84 -8.72 5.19 10.65
N ARG A 85 -9.38 4.06 10.94
CA ARG A 85 -9.20 3.28 12.18
C ARG A 85 -8.31 2.06 11.97
N ILE A 86 -7.81 1.84 10.76
CA ILE A 86 -6.93 0.72 10.46
C ILE A 86 -5.53 1.00 11.03
N ALA A 87 -5.00 0.01 11.73
CA ALA A 87 -3.59 -0.09 12.07
C ALA A 87 -3.03 -1.34 11.40
N SER A 88 -1.87 -1.22 10.75
CA SER A 88 -1.28 -2.25 9.92
C SER A 88 0.24 -2.26 10.03
N VAL A 89 0.84 -3.37 9.63
CA VAL A 89 2.28 -3.48 9.37
C VAL A 89 2.42 -3.94 7.92
N GLN A 90 3.35 -3.33 7.19
CA GLN A 90 3.68 -3.74 5.84
C GLN A 90 5.18 -3.93 5.73
N PHE A 91 5.59 -5.02 5.07
CA PHE A 91 7.00 -5.26 4.73
C PHE A 91 7.24 -5.01 3.25
N THR A 92 8.38 -4.42 2.93
CA THR A 92 8.88 -4.28 1.56
C THR A 92 10.20 -5.03 1.45
N ILE A 93 10.22 -6.10 0.66
CA ILE A 93 11.36 -7.01 0.55
C ILE A 93 11.82 -7.02 -0.90
N SER A 94 13.11 -6.75 -1.13
CA SER A 94 13.70 -6.85 -2.47
C SER A 94 13.78 -8.30 -2.92
N VAL A 95 13.51 -8.55 -4.20
CA VAL A 95 13.50 -9.88 -4.79
C VAL A 95 14.19 -9.88 -6.15
N SER A 96 14.74 -11.03 -6.55
CA SER A 96 15.22 -11.20 -7.92
C SER A 96 14.05 -11.12 -8.92
N PRO A 97 14.17 -10.36 -10.02
CA PRO A 97 13.13 -10.26 -11.05
C PRO A 97 12.65 -11.61 -11.59
N ASN A 98 13.57 -12.56 -11.73
CA ASN A 98 13.27 -13.90 -12.25
C ASN A 98 12.39 -14.73 -11.30
N ASN A 99 12.37 -14.40 -10.00
CA ASN A 99 11.63 -15.14 -8.99
C ASN A 99 10.42 -14.35 -8.45
N ALA A 100 10.26 -13.07 -8.81
CA ALA A 100 9.25 -12.18 -8.23
C ALA A 100 7.82 -12.70 -8.34
N ILE A 101 7.44 -13.22 -9.51
CA ILE A 101 6.09 -13.78 -9.74
C ILE A 101 5.88 -15.08 -8.96
N ASN A 102 6.89 -15.95 -8.91
CA ASN A 102 6.84 -17.16 -8.11
C ASN A 102 6.66 -16.83 -6.62
N ILE A 103 7.40 -15.85 -6.10
CA ILE A 103 7.27 -15.40 -4.70
C ILE A 103 5.87 -14.81 -4.44
N LEU A 104 5.34 -13.97 -5.33
CA LEU A 104 3.97 -13.46 -5.21
C LEU A 104 2.95 -14.60 -5.12
N ASN A 105 3.06 -15.60 -6.00
CA ASN A 105 2.15 -16.74 -6.01
C ASN A 105 2.30 -17.60 -4.74
N LYS A 106 3.52 -17.77 -4.21
CA LYS A 106 3.76 -18.45 -2.92
C LYS A 106 3.07 -17.73 -1.77
N LEU A 107 3.25 -16.41 -1.66
CA LEU A 107 2.59 -15.60 -0.64
C LEU A 107 1.06 -15.72 -0.72
N SER A 108 0.51 -15.64 -1.94
CA SER A 108 -0.92 -15.85 -2.18
C SER A 108 -1.42 -17.25 -1.84
N SER A 109 -0.60 -18.29 -2.06
CA SER A 109 -0.97 -19.66 -1.64
C SER A 109 -1.03 -19.84 -0.12
N CYS A 110 -0.40 -18.93 0.62
CA CYS A 110 -0.41 -18.88 2.08
C CYS A 110 -1.34 -17.78 2.63
N LEU A 111 -2.25 -17.23 1.81
CA LEU A 111 -3.07 -16.06 2.15
C LEU A 111 -3.85 -16.23 3.46
N ASP A 112 -4.36 -17.42 3.75
CA ASP A 112 -5.14 -17.68 4.96
C ASP A 112 -4.35 -17.38 6.24
N ILE A 113 -3.03 -17.60 6.24
CA ILE A 113 -2.15 -17.29 7.39
C ILE A 113 -2.14 -15.78 7.65
N PHE A 114 -2.14 -14.97 6.60
CA PHE A 114 -2.14 -13.52 6.70
C PHE A 114 -3.50 -12.97 7.13
N LEU A 115 -4.58 -13.50 6.56
CA LEU A 115 -5.93 -12.99 6.78
C LEU A 115 -6.55 -13.44 8.11
N GLN A 116 -6.09 -14.54 8.70
CA GLN A 116 -6.61 -15.07 9.96
C GLN A 116 -6.67 -14.00 11.06
N ASP A 117 -5.63 -13.16 11.15
CA ASP A 117 -5.51 -12.10 12.16
C ASP A 117 -5.63 -10.69 11.56
N TYR A 118 -6.26 -10.53 10.39
CA TYR A 118 -6.36 -9.24 9.69
C TYR A 118 -7.82 -8.77 9.55
N PRO A 119 -8.46 -8.29 10.64
CA PRO A 119 -9.86 -7.85 10.63
C PRO A 119 -10.13 -6.68 9.67
N GLN A 120 -9.10 -5.94 9.29
CA GLN A 120 -9.13 -4.84 8.33
C GLN A 120 -9.58 -5.32 6.94
N ASP A 121 -9.45 -6.61 6.64
CA ASP A 121 -9.83 -7.18 5.37
C ASP A 121 -11.29 -6.92 4.99
N GLN A 122 -12.18 -7.15 5.94
CA GLN A 122 -13.62 -6.96 5.74
C GLN A 122 -13.98 -5.47 5.62
N VAL A 123 -13.21 -4.60 6.28
CA VAL A 123 -13.39 -3.15 6.19
C VAL A 123 -13.05 -2.66 4.78
N TRP A 124 -11.92 -3.09 4.23
CA TRP A 124 -11.51 -2.77 2.88
C TRP A 124 -12.46 -3.32 1.81
N LYS A 125 -12.87 -4.59 1.92
CA LYS A 125 -13.84 -5.20 1.01
C LYS A 125 -15.15 -4.42 0.98
N ARG A 126 -15.63 -4.00 2.15
CA ARG A 126 -16.83 -3.16 2.28
C ARG A 126 -16.63 -1.81 1.60
N TYR A 127 -15.53 -1.12 1.89
CA TYR A 127 -15.23 0.18 1.29
C TYR A 127 -15.19 0.11 -0.24
N ILE A 128 -14.50 -0.87 -0.81
CA ILE A 128 -14.38 -1.03 -2.27
C ILE A 128 -15.73 -1.26 -2.93
N ARG A 129 -16.59 -2.07 -2.29
CA ARG A 129 -17.95 -2.35 -2.77
C ARG A 129 -18.85 -1.11 -2.70
N ASP A 130 -18.74 -0.34 -1.63
CA ASP A 130 -19.69 0.73 -1.29
C ASP A 130 -19.21 2.12 -1.77
N SER A 131 -17.97 2.23 -2.25
CA SER A 131 -17.37 3.48 -2.75
C SER A 131 -18.11 4.06 -3.95
N ALA A 132 -18.27 5.39 -3.94
CA ALA A 132 -18.84 6.16 -5.04
C ALA A 132 -17.98 6.12 -6.30
N ALA A 133 -16.68 5.81 -6.18
CA ALA A 133 -15.76 5.62 -7.29
C ALA A 133 -16.16 4.47 -8.22
N LYS A 134 -16.92 3.50 -7.70
CA LYS A 134 -17.24 2.24 -8.40
C LYS A 134 -15.97 1.48 -8.78
N TYR A 135 -15.06 1.33 -7.82
CA TYR A 135 -13.86 0.53 -8.00
C TYR A 135 -14.22 -0.89 -8.45
N ARG A 136 -13.35 -1.50 -9.25
CA ARG A 136 -13.42 -2.95 -9.50
C ARG A 136 -13.25 -3.70 -8.17
N SER A 137 -13.94 -4.81 -8.02
CA SER A 137 -13.87 -5.64 -6.81
C SER A 137 -12.45 -6.17 -6.53
N ASP A 138 -11.68 -6.45 -7.57
CA ASP A 138 -10.29 -6.89 -7.51
C ASP A 138 -9.28 -5.74 -7.31
N ARG A 139 -9.73 -4.49 -7.15
CA ARG A 139 -8.84 -3.36 -6.82
C ARG A 139 -8.28 -3.47 -5.41
N TYR A 140 -8.93 -4.23 -4.55
CA TYR A 140 -8.42 -4.66 -3.25
C TYR A 140 -8.28 -6.19 -3.23
N GLY A 141 -7.19 -6.67 -2.63
CA GLY A 141 -6.91 -8.10 -2.45
C GLY A 141 -6.58 -8.90 -3.73
N GLY A 142 -6.76 -8.29 -4.92
CA GLY A 142 -6.67 -8.96 -6.22
C GLY A 142 -5.26 -9.35 -6.69
N PRO A 143 -5.19 -9.88 -7.92
CA PRO A 143 -5.31 -11.30 -8.21
C PRO A 143 -4.34 -12.16 -7.40
N LEU A 144 -4.76 -13.36 -7.04
CA LEU A 144 -3.97 -14.25 -6.17
C LEU A 144 -2.94 -15.09 -6.94
N ALA A 145 -2.96 -15.06 -8.26
CA ALA A 145 -2.00 -15.80 -9.06
C ALA A 145 -1.71 -15.07 -10.37
N PHE A 146 -0.45 -15.11 -10.78
CA PHE A 146 0.02 -14.59 -12.06
C PHE A 146 0.87 -15.64 -12.76
N SER A 147 0.66 -15.80 -14.06
CA SER A 147 1.45 -16.72 -14.90
C SER A 147 2.82 -16.15 -15.30
N SER A 148 2.95 -14.82 -15.36
CA SER A 148 4.18 -14.12 -15.74
C SER A 148 4.15 -12.66 -15.30
N LEU A 149 5.27 -11.94 -15.46
CA LEU A 149 5.30 -10.49 -15.23
C LEU A 149 4.42 -9.74 -16.25
N GLY A 150 4.32 -10.26 -17.47
CA GLY A 150 3.41 -9.71 -18.48
C GLY A 150 1.94 -9.80 -18.05
N ASP A 151 1.56 -10.96 -17.49
CA ASP A 151 0.22 -11.20 -16.94
C ASP A 151 -0.08 -10.28 -15.74
N TYR A 152 0.86 -10.14 -14.81
CA TYR A 152 0.78 -9.17 -13.71
C TYR A 152 0.54 -7.73 -14.23
N CYS A 153 1.30 -7.31 -15.24
CA CYS A 153 1.13 -6.00 -15.85
C CYS A 153 -0.21 -5.86 -16.58
N CYS A 154 -0.71 -6.93 -17.21
CA CYS A 154 -2.04 -6.99 -17.83
C CYS A 154 -3.14 -6.80 -16.80
N SER A 155 -3.05 -7.47 -15.64
CA SER A 155 -4.02 -7.30 -14.55
C SER A 155 -4.01 -5.87 -14.02
N LEU A 156 -2.83 -5.26 -13.85
CA LEU A 156 -2.73 -3.87 -13.38
C LEU A 156 -3.51 -2.92 -14.29
N ILE A 157 -3.27 -2.94 -15.60
CA ILE A 157 -3.86 -1.96 -16.53
C ILE A 157 -5.39 -2.09 -16.69
N GLN A 158 -6.02 -3.10 -16.10
CA GLN A 158 -7.48 -3.21 -16.05
C GLN A 158 -8.09 -2.25 -15.02
N HIS A 159 -7.29 -1.70 -14.09
CA HIS A 159 -7.75 -0.74 -13.11
C HIS A 159 -7.66 0.69 -13.65
N ASP A 160 -8.76 1.43 -13.51
CA ASP A 160 -8.80 2.85 -13.77
C ASP A 160 -7.84 3.62 -12.85
N VAL A 161 -7.33 4.73 -13.37
CA VAL A 161 -6.37 5.63 -12.70
C VAL A 161 -7.15 6.71 -11.97
N VAL A 162 -6.79 6.99 -10.73
CA VAL A 162 -7.34 8.12 -9.98
C VAL A 162 -6.72 9.42 -10.51
N GLN A 163 -7.54 10.33 -11.03
CA GLN A 163 -7.13 11.68 -11.46
C GLN A 163 -8.10 12.70 -10.86
N GLY A 164 -7.65 13.44 -9.84
CA GLY A 164 -8.57 14.20 -8.99
C GLY A 164 -9.66 13.29 -8.42
N SER A 165 -10.89 13.79 -8.33
CA SER A 165 -12.06 13.04 -7.83
C SER A 165 -12.69 12.06 -8.84
N HIS A 166 -11.98 11.69 -9.91
CA HIS A 166 -12.50 10.81 -10.97
C HIS A 166 -11.61 9.60 -11.23
N LEU A 167 -12.25 8.52 -11.69
CA LEU A 167 -11.58 7.36 -12.28
C LEU A 167 -11.53 7.52 -13.80
N VAL A 168 -10.31 7.44 -14.35
CA VAL A 168 -10.06 7.53 -15.78
C VAL A 168 -9.49 6.20 -16.26
N PRO A 169 -10.07 5.58 -17.32
CA PRO A 169 -9.53 4.35 -17.88
C PRO A 169 -8.04 4.45 -18.18
N PHE A 170 -7.27 3.44 -17.78
CA PHE A 170 -5.80 3.44 -17.94
C PHE A 170 -5.35 3.81 -19.35
N ALA A 171 -6.04 3.29 -20.37
CA ALA A 171 -5.73 3.53 -21.77
C ALA A 171 -5.91 5.00 -22.21
N LYS A 172 -6.69 5.80 -21.48
CA LYS A 172 -6.96 7.21 -21.77
C LYS A 172 -5.99 8.17 -21.06
N VAL A 173 -5.15 7.68 -20.16
CA VAL A 173 -4.21 8.53 -19.40
C VAL A 173 -2.90 8.71 -20.17
N SER A 174 -2.64 9.93 -20.63
CA SER A 174 -1.44 10.29 -21.40
C SER A 174 -0.16 10.31 -20.55
N HIS A 175 -0.24 10.77 -19.31
CA HIS A 175 0.88 10.83 -18.36
C HIS A 175 0.47 10.18 -17.04
N ILE A 176 0.95 8.96 -16.80
CA ILE A 176 0.75 8.26 -15.53
C ILE A 176 2.01 8.31 -14.67
N ASP A 177 1.84 8.75 -13.43
CA ASP A 177 2.77 8.49 -12.34
C ASP A 177 2.53 7.05 -11.86
N ILE A 178 3.43 6.13 -12.24
CA ILE A 178 3.27 4.70 -11.95
C ILE A 178 3.34 4.42 -10.44
N PRO A 179 4.32 4.95 -9.67
CA PRO A 179 4.31 4.83 -8.22
C PRO A 179 2.98 5.26 -7.56
N LEU A 180 2.44 6.42 -7.95
CA LEU A 180 1.17 6.91 -7.40
C LEU A 180 -0.02 6.03 -7.83
N TYR A 181 -0.04 5.61 -9.08
CA TYR A 181 -1.05 4.69 -9.60
C TYR A 181 -1.06 3.36 -8.82
N LEU A 182 0.11 2.75 -8.62
CA LEU A 182 0.24 1.52 -7.84
C LEU A 182 -0.29 1.72 -6.43
N ARG A 183 0.01 2.85 -5.77
CA ARG A 183 -0.51 3.17 -4.42
C ARG A 183 -2.05 3.16 -4.34
N SER A 184 -2.75 3.39 -5.43
CA SER A 184 -4.23 3.32 -5.52
C SER A 184 -4.79 1.92 -5.82
N ILE A 185 -3.94 0.90 -5.91
CA ILE A 185 -4.31 -0.51 -6.10
C ILE A 185 -3.91 -1.28 -4.83
N TRP A 186 -4.90 -1.76 -4.07
CA TRP A 186 -4.73 -2.33 -2.74
C TRP A 186 -4.68 -3.86 -2.72
N TRP A 187 -3.89 -4.45 -3.61
CA TRP A 187 -3.63 -5.89 -3.60
C TRP A 187 -2.87 -6.31 -2.35
N TYR A 188 -3.08 -7.55 -1.87
CA TYR A 188 -2.42 -8.06 -0.67
C TYR A 188 -0.90 -8.12 -0.82
N PHE A 189 -0.45 -8.60 -1.98
CA PHE A 189 0.96 -8.68 -2.34
C PHE A 189 1.16 -7.95 -3.66
N ARG A 190 2.09 -7.00 -3.72
CA ARG A 190 2.23 -6.10 -4.87
C ARG A 190 3.70 -5.89 -5.22
N LEU A 191 4.03 -5.86 -6.51
CA LEU A 191 5.34 -5.42 -6.96
C LEU A 191 5.47 -3.90 -6.83
N LYS A 192 6.64 -3.47 -6.38
CA LYS A 192 7.07 -2.08 -6.34
C LYS A 192 8.54 -2.00 -6.71
N ARG A 193 8.97 -0.80 -7.05
CA ARG A 193 10.37 -0.50 -7.31
C ARG A 193 10.91 0.37 -6.17
N TYR A 194 12.10 0.07 -5.70
CA TYR A 194 12.88 0.92 -4.81
C TYR A 194 14.26 1.14 -5.41
N GLY A 195 14.54 2.35 -5.90
CA GLY A 195 15.73 2.61 -6.71
C GLY A 195 15.75 1.73 -7.96
N ASN A 196 16.77 0.89 -8.12
CA ASN A 196 16.88 -0.09 -9.21
C ASN A 196 16.53 -1.52 -8.77
N SER A 197 15.99 -1.70 -7.57
CA SER A 197 15.59 -3.01 -7.06
C SER A 197 14.09 -3.23 -7.25
N LEU A 198 13.73 -4.45 -7.64
CA LEU A 198 12.35 -4.92 -7.61
C LEU A 198 12.04 -5.43 -6.21
N CYS A 199 10.89 -5.04 -5.68
CA CYS A 199 10.44 -5.41 -4.35
C CYS A 199 9.02 -5.96 -4.37
N ILE A 200 8.69 -6.75 -3.35
CA ILE A 200 7.33 -7.16 -3.02
C ILE A 200 6.91 -6.42 -1.75
N GLU A 201 5.76 -5.77 -1.80
CA GLU A 201 5.04 -5.26 -0.65
C GLU A 201 4.11 -6.35 -0.11
N VAL A 202 4.29 -6.72 1.15
CA VAL A 202 3.45 -7.67 1.90
C VAL A 202 2.57 -6.86 2.84
N ARG A 203 1.27 -6.77 2.53
CA ARG A 203 0.35 -5.78 3.11
C ARG A 203 -0.71 -6.29 4.10
N PRO A 204 -1.20 -7.55 4.03
CA PRO A 204 -2.24 -8.02 4.96
C PRO A 204 -1.63 -8.45 6.30
N MET A 205 -1.15 -7.50 7.11
CA MET A 205 -0.72 -7.81 8.48
C MET A 205 -1.26 -6.77 9.45
N ALA A 206 -1.95 -7.25 10.48
CA ALA A 206 -2.44 -6.38 11.52
C ALA A 206 -1.28 -5.85 12.36
N ARG A 207 -1.41 -4.62 12.82
CA ARG A 207 -0.56 -4.07 13.86
C ARG A 207 -0.75 -4.83 15.16
N LYS A 208 0.30 -5.53 15.60
CA LYS A 208 0.43 -6.16 16.92
C LYS A 208 1.40 -5.36 17.79
N GLU A 209 1.77 -5.83 18.98
CA GLU A 209 2.84 -5.22 19.79
C GLU A 209 4.19 -5.18 19.04
N ASP A 210 5.09 -4.25 19.41
CA ASP A 210 6.39 -4.09 18.73
C ASP A 210 7.24 -5.37 18.68
N LYS A 211 7.22 -6.13 19.77
CA LYS A 211 7.93 -7.42 19.86
C LYS A 211 7.45 -8.45 18.83
N GLU A 212 6.22 -8.32 18.34
CA GLU A 212 5.62 -9.23 17.36
C GLU A 212 6.00 -8.90 15.91
N ILE A 213 6.48 -7.67 15.62
CA ILE A 213 6.87 -7.26 14.27
C ILE A 213 7.96 -8.19 13.72
N LEU A 214 8.96 -8.54 14.55
CA LEU A 214 10.02 -9.48 14.14
C LEU A 214 9.49 -10.89 13.87
N ARG A 215 8.47 -11.34 14.61
CA ARG A 215 7.82 -12.63 14.36
C ARG A 215 7.03 -12.61 13.06
N GLN A 216 6.30 -11.52 12.78
CA GLN A 216 5.60 -11.32 11.51
C GLN A 216 6.58 -11.27 10.34
N LEU A 217 7.72 -10.61 10.49
CA LEU A 217 8.76 -10.57 9.48
C LEU A 217 9.34 -11.96 9.21
N LYS A 218 9.69 -12.71 10.27
CA LYS A 218 10.22 -14.07 10.13
C LYS A 218 9.26 -14.98 9.38
N MET A 219 7.96 -14.92 9.69
CA MET A 219 6.93 -15.67 8.95
C MET A 219 6.94 -15.35 7.46
N VAL A 220 7.10 -14.07 7.08
CA VAL A 220 7.17 -13.65 5.68
C VAL A 220 8.44 -14.20 5.00
N LEU A 221 9.60 -14.08 5.65
CA LEU A 221 10.87 -14.58 5.11
C LEU A 221 10.86 -16.11 4.94
N ASP A 222 10.27 -16.83 5.90
CA ASP A 222 10.09 -18.29 5.83
C ASP A 222 9.27 -18.70 4.57
N ILE A 223 8.23 -17.92 4.19
CA ILE A 223 7.41 -18.18 2.98
C ILE A 223 8.17 -17.84 1.69
N ILE A 224 8.92 -16.73 1.69
CA ILE A 224 9.70 -16.29 0.53
C ILE A 224 10.86 -17.27 0.27
N GLY A 225 11.44 -17.85 1.32
CA GLY A 225 12.57 -18.77 1.28
C GLY A 225 13.92 -18.05 1.27
N THR A 226 14.04 -17.00 2.08
CA THR A 226 15.26 -16.18 2.30
C THR A 226 15.72 -16.27 3.73
#